data_AF-A0AA36GTM4-F1
#
_entry.id   AF-A0AA36GTM4-F1
#
_cell.length_a   1.000
_cell.length_b   1.000
_cell.length_c   1.000
_cell.angle_alpha   90.00
_cell.angle_beta   90.00
_cell.angle_gamma   90.00
#
_symmetry.space_group_name_H-M   'P 1'
#
loop_
_entity.id
_entity.type
_entity.pdbx_description
1 polymer ?
#
loop_
_entity_poly.entity_id
_entity_poly.type
_entity_poly.pdbx_seq_one_letter_code
_entity_poly.pdbx_strand_id
1 'polypeptide(L)'
;MLAVGTSTKVALILDTTNLKLRRAFRIPKAPTSMCFSRDKSYVVIGDRAGHVCRYTVEASEKSGYIDMNGEECDCEGEPLTSTISMVLDVAITNDGNYLLSADRDEKIRVSRYPQAFVIQSFCLGHAAYVSSLAQNGSRVFSCGGDGVVHEWDIQNGQSIAHSVKLGDEPLRKLCISPMVSKSESIGIFAIGGCTIFRLDDKLRLMKSVKATNEIVDITVQENEVITLSNAGVQLVKADTGDLRDATITNDLSEALTAARDPISNYFKNVTHQNMVDYFKRKAEKIEHMRENQNRKRKAKELRRREAKKVAKEAAAC
;
A
#
# COMPACT_ATOMS: atom_id res chain seq x y z
N MET A 1 -8.19 6.56 14.99
CA MET A 1 -7.25 7.35 14.14
C MET A 1 -7.12 6.64 12.82
N LEU A 2 -7.02 7.42 11.75
CA LEU A 2 -6.89 6.95 10.38
C LEU A 2 -5.65 7.59 9.77
N ALA A 3 -4.84 6.82 9.07
CA ALA A 3 -3.70 7.31 8.29
C ALA A 3 -4.00 7.13 6.80
N VAL A 4 -3.75 8.16 5.99
CA VAL A 4 -3.94 8.13 4.53
C VAL A 4 -2.67 8.57 3.84
N GLY A 5 -2.13 7.72 2.97
CA GLY A 5 -0.96 7.99 2.16
C GLY A 5 -1.38 8.27 0.73
N THR A 6 -0.88 9.35 0.14
CA THR A 6 -1.24 9.76 -1.22
C THR A 6 -0.13 9.45 -2.22
N SER A 7 -0.49 9.26 -3.49
CA SER A 7 0.46 9.14 -4.60
C SER A 7 1.30 10.42 -4.80
N THR A 8 0.83 11.55 -4.28
CA THR A 8 1.55 12.84 -4.25
C THR A 8 2.57 12.95 -3.11
N LYS A 9 2.83 11.84 -2.41
CA LYS A 9 3.81 11.70 -1.33
C LYS A 9 3.46 12.54 -0.09
N VAL A 10 2.18 12.56 0.26
CA VAL A 10 1.68 13.19 1.49
C VAL A 10 1.08 12.10 2.36
N ALA A 11 1.34 12.17 3.67
CA ALA A 11 0.61 11.42 4.67
C ALA A 11 -0.30 12.36 5.46
N LEU A 12 -1.54 11.91 5.67
CA LEU A 12 -2.56 12.58 6.45
C LEU A 12 -2.93 11.71 7.64
N ILE A 13 -3.00 12.31 8.83
CA ILE A 13 -3.50 11.66 10.03
C ILE A 13 -4.80 12.33 10.44
N LEU A 14 -5.85 11.53 10.58
CA LEU A 14 -7.22 11.96 10.83
C LEU A 14 -7.73 11.35 12.14
N ASP A 15 -8.50 12.13 12.90
CA ASP A 15 -9.29 11.60 14.01
C ASP A 15 -10.50 10.84 13.45
N THR A 16 -10.74 9.62 13.93
CA THR A 16 -11.87 8.81 13.47
C THR A 16 -13.21 9.24 14.03
N THR A 17 -13.25 10.00 15.13
CA THR A 17 -14.50 10.46 15.75
C THR A 17 -15.21 11.53 14.92
N ASN A 18 -14.43 12.46 14.35
CA ASN A 18 -14.94 13.63 13.64
C ASN A 18 -14.36 13.79 12.23
N LEU A 19 -13.52 12.85 11.77
CA LEU A 19 -12.75 12.93 10.51
C LEU A 19 -11.95 14.24 10.37
N LYS A 20 -11.56 14.85 11.49
CA LYS A 20 -10.77 16.07 11.49
C LYS A 20 -9.30 15.76 11.24
N LEU A 21 -8.67 16.57 10.39
CA LEU A 21 -7.23 16.51 10.14
C LEU A 21 -6.48 16.86 11.43
N ARG A 22 -5.68 15.90 11.91
CA ARG A 22 -4.74 16.11 13.01
C ARG A 22 -3.39 16.59 12.49
N ARG A 23 -2.89 15.94 11.43
CA ARG A 23 -1.57 16.23 10.88
C ARG A 23 -1.50 15.92 9.40
N ALA A 24 -0.74 16.73 8.66
CA ALA A 24 -0.35 16.45 7.29
C ALA A 24 1.16 16.69 7.13
N PHE A 25 1.87 15.78 6.47
CA PHE A 25 3.31 15.93 6.21
C PHE A 25 3.72 15.28 4.91
N ARG A 26 4.85 15.73 4.36
CA ARG A 26 5.39 15.21 3.11
C ARG A 26 6.36 14.06 3.37
N ILE A 27 6.32 13.05 2.51
CA ILE A 27 7.22 11.91 2.52
C ILE A 27 8.14 12.00 1.29
N PRO A 28 9.43 11.61 1.39
CA PRO A 28 10.36 11.70 0.26
C PRO A 28 9.90 10.93 -1.00
N LYS A 29 9.26 9.77 -0.79
CA LYS A 29 8.75 8.88 -1.83
C LYS A 29 7.30 8.50 -1.54
N ALA A 30 6.63 7.95 -2.56
CA ALA A 30 5.21 7.62 -2.41
C ALA A 30 5.05 6.48 -1.39
N PRO A 31 4.20 6.65 -0.36
CA PRO A 31 3.91 5.59 0.60
C PRO A 31 3.21 4.43 -0.11
N THR A 32 3.51 3.21 0.33
CA THR A 32 2.92 1.96 -0.19
C THR A 32 2.13 1.22 0.88
N SER A 33 2.60 1.25 2.12
CA SER A 33 1.88 0.71 3.28
C SER A 33 2.20 1.52 4.53
N MET A 34 1.28 1.48 5.49
CA MET A 34 1.38 2.19 6.76
C MET A 34 0.75 1.38 7.89
N CYS A 35 1.33 1.47 9.07
CA CYS A 35 0.73 0.95 10.30
C CYS A 35 1.01 1.88 11.47
N PHE A 36 0.13 1.91 12.48
CA PHE A 36 0.39 2.65 13.71
C PHE A 36 1.22 1.80 14.68
N SER A 37 2.04 2.46 15.48
CA SER A 37 2.60 1.84 16.69
C SER A 37 1.49 1.47 17.67
N ARG A 38 1.79 0.57 18.61
CA ARG A 38 0.80 0.04 19.58
C ARG A 38 0.20 1.12 20.47
N ASP A 39 1.02 2.08 20.89
CA ASP A 39 0.63 3.28 21.65
C ASP A 39 0.07 4.39 20.76
N LYS A 40 0.11 4.20 19.43
CA LYS A 40 -0.31 5.14 18.40
C LYS A 40 0.39 6.50 18.45
N SER A 41 1.57 6.55 19.06
CA SER A 41 2.43 7.75 19.06
C SER A 41 3.15 7.94 17.73
N TYR A 42 3.35 6.84 16.98
CA TYR A 42 3.99 6.84 15.68
C TYR A 42 3.14 6.18 14.60
N VAL A 43 3.36 6.62 13.35
CA VAL A 43 2.98 5.88 12.14
C VAL A 43 4.25 5.41 11.46
N VAL A 44 4.33 4.10 11.18
CA VAL A 44 5.39 3.50 10.37
C VAL A 44 4.92 3.43 8.93
N ILE A 45 5.77 3.90 8.01
CA ILE A 45 5.43 4.03 6.60
C ILE A 45 6.53 3.36 5.78
N GLY A 46 6.13 2.41 4.93
CA GLY A 46 6.93 1.86 3.85
C GLY A 46 6.73 2.67 2.56
N ASP A 47 7.78 2.81 1.76
CA ASP A 47 7.73 3.59 0.51
C ASP A 47 8.15 2.81 -0.75
N ARG A 48 7.86 3.41 -1.91
CA ARG A 48 8.21 2.83 -3.22
C ARG A 48 9.70 2.65 -3.49
N ALA A 49 10.57 3.33 -2.75
CA ALA A 49 12.02 3.20 -2.90
C ALA A 49 12.62 2.15 -1.96
N GLY A 50 11.79 1.51 -1.12
CA GLY A 50 12.22 0.47 -0.21
C GLY A 50 12.51 0.97 1.21
N HIS A 51 12.28 2.24 1.53
CA HIS A 51 12.53 2.74 2.88
C HIS A 51 11.33 2.48 3.78
N VAL A 52 11.61 2.18 5.05
CA VAL A 52 10.63 2.13 6.13
C VAL A 52 11.06 3.12 7.21
N CYS A 53 10.24 4.15 7.43
CA CYS A 53 10.47 5.20 8.40
C CYS A 53 9.30 5.30 9.37
N ARG A 54 9.54 5.76 10.60
CA ARG A 54 8.47 6.17 11.52
C ARG A 54 8.35 7.68 11.62
N TYR A 55 7.13 8.15 11.78
CA TYR A 55 6.78 9.56 11.93
C TYR A 55 5.92 9.70 13.17
N THR A 56 6.11 10.78 13.93
CA THR A 56 5.23 11.09 15.07
C THR A 56 3.81 11.36 14.57
N VAL A 57 2.80 10.97 15.36
CA VAL A 57 1.40 11.27 15.04
C VAL A 57 1.08 12.73 15.36
N GLU A 58 1.58 13.21 16.49
CA GLU A 58 1.47 14.61 16.91
C GLU A 58 2.60 15.44 16.29
N ALA A 59 2.34 16.73 16.06
CA ALA A 59 3.36 17.66 15.55
C ALA A 59 4.53 17.74 16.53
N SER A 60 5.77 17.59 16.02
CA SER A 60 6.97 17.81 16.82
C SER A 60 7.45 19.25 16.65
N GLU A 61 8.01 19.85 17.69
CA GLU A 61 8.73 21.13 17.59
C GLU A 61 10.09 20.99 16.87
N LYS A 62 10.53 19.74 16.58
CA LYS A 62 11.80 19.44 15.93
C LYS A 62 11.61 19.20 14.44
N SER A 63 11.90 20.21 13.63
CA SER A 63 12.19 20.06 12.19
C SER A 63 13.71 19.94 12.02
N GLY A 64 14.19 18.90 11.33
CA GLY A 64 15.65 18.66 11.25
C GLY A 64 16.09 17.67 10.17
N TYR A 65 15.27 17.42 9.15
CA TYR A 65 15.68 16.56 8.04
C TYR A 65 16.16 17.42 6.88
N ILE A 66 17.34 17.10 6.36
CA ILE A 66 17.86 17.70 5.13
C ILE A 66 17.62 16.67 4.02
N ASP A 67 16.90 17.08 2.97
CA ASP A 67 16.58 16.18 1.88
C ASP A 67 17.79 15.78 1.03
N MET A 68 17.59 14.86 0.09
CA MET A 68 18.67 14.37 -0.79
C MET A 68 19.26 15.45 -1.70
N ASN A 69 18.64 16.64 -1.75
CA ASN A 69 19.12 17.81 -2.49
C ASN A 69 19.85 18.82 -1.57
N GLY A 70 19.97 18.53 -0.27
CA GLY A 70 20.58 19.44 0.69
C GLY A 70 19.64 20.53 1.20
N GLU A 71 18.32 20.43 0.94
CA GLU A 71 17.35 21.40 1.41
C GLU A 71 16.77 20.97 2.76
N GLU A 72 16.76 21.88 3.74
CA GLU A 72 16.02 21.69 4.99
C GLU A 72 14.54 21.44 4.64
N CYS A 73 14.04 20.30 5.09
CA CYS A 73 12.69 19.85 4.82
C CYS A 73 12.07 19.36 6.13
N ASP A 74 10.81 19.72 6.37
CA ASP A 74 10.05 19.33 7.55
C ASP A 74 9.66 17.83 7.57
N CYS A 75 10.46 16.93 6.99
CA CYS A 75 10.23 15.49 7.05
C CYS A 75 10.86 14.89 8.31
N GLU A 76 10.08 14.85 9.38
CA GLU A 76 10.39 14.26 10.69
C GLU A 76 10.46 12.71 10.71
N GLY A 77 10.80 12.08 9.59
CA GLY A 77 10.84 10.63 9.49
C GLY A 77 12.12 10.05 10.08
N GLU A 78 12.02 9.29 11.15
CA GLU A 78 13.13 8.50 11.67
C GLU A 78 13.26 7.20 10.85
N PRO A 79 14.39 6.97 10.16
CA PRO A 79 14.60 5.74 9.41
C PRO A 79 14.65 4.53 10.35
N LEU A 80 13.89 3.47 10.03
CA LEU A 80 13.90 2.22 10.78
C LEU A 80 14.71 1.15 10.06
N THR A 81 14.36 0.89 8.80
CA THR A 81 15.02 -0.11 7.96
C THR A 81 14.84 0.24 6.49
N SER A 82 15.59 -0.42 5.62
CA SER A 82 15.41 -0.34 4.18
C SER A 82 15.53 -1.71 3.51
N THR A 83 14.81 -1.87 2.41
CA THR A 83 14.94 -2.93 1.42
C THR A 83 15.47 -2.31 0.12
N ILE A 84 16.13 -3.12 -0.71
CA ILE A 84 16.61 -2.66 -2.02
C ILE A 84 15.43 -2.56 -3.03
N SER A 85 14.42 -3.39 -2.83
CA SER A 85 13.20 -3.41 -3.64
C SER A 85 12.09 -2.58 -3.00
N MET A 86 11.02 -2.37 -3.74
CA MET A 86 9.81 -1.68 -3.27
C MET A 86 9.22 -2.42 -2.06
N VAL A 87 8.98 -1.70 -0.97
CA VAL A 87 8.17 -2.21 0.15
C VAL A 87 6.72 -2.23 -0.29
N LEU A 88 6.04 -3.35 -0.09
CA LEU A 88 4.64 -3.55 -0.47
C LEU A 88 3.73 -3.62 0.76
N ASP A 89 4.22 -4.13 1.88
CA ASP A 89 3.50 -4.08 3.15
C ASP A 89 4.41 -3.92 4.37
N VAL A 90 3.89 -3.30 5.42
CA VAL A 90 4.57 -3.15 6.72
C VAL A 90 3.61 -3.48 7.85
N ALA A 91 4.11 -4.16 8.88
CA ALA A 91 3.33 -4.46 10.08
C ALA A 91 4.21 -4.46 11.32
N ILE A 92 3.69 -3.96 12.44
CA ILE A 92 4.26 -4.19 13.77
C ILE A 92 3.53 -5.39 14.39
N THR A 93 4.27 -6.33 14.96
CA THR A 93 3.68 -7.51 15.62
C THR A 93 2.81 -7.10 16.81
N ASN A 94 1.78 -7.89 17.13
CA ASN A 94 0.84 -7.59 18.21
C ASN A 94 1.52 -7.40 19.59
N ASP A 95 2.64 -8.08 19.83
CA ASP A 95 3.44 -7.90 21.04
C ASP A 95 4.25 -6.57 21.04
N GLY A 96 4.45 -5.96 19.87
CA GLY A 96 5.20 -4.72 19.67
C GLY A 96 6.70 -4.91 19.49
N ASN A 97 7.18 -6.15 19.44
CA ASN A 97 8.62 -6.45 19.49
C ASN A 97 9.29 -6.50 18.12
N TYR A 98 8.53 -6.65 17.04
CA TYR A 98 9.07 -6.80 15.69
C TYR A 98 8.36 -5.91 14.67
N LEU A 99 9.16 -5.42 13.72
CA LEU A 99 8.71 -4.77 12.49
C LEU A 99 8.92 -5.73 11.33
N LEU A 100 7.84 -5.99 10.61
CA LEU A 100 7.80 -6.78 9.39
C LEU A 100 7.76 -5.84 8.19
N SER A 101 8.61 -6.08 7.19
CA SER A 101 8.50 -5.42 5.89
C SER A 101 8.56 -6.44 4.76
N ALA A 102 7.49 -6.48 3.97
CA ALA A 102 7.34 -7.33 2.79
C ALA A 102 7.71 -6.54 1.53
N ASP A 103 8.47 -7.15 0.63
CA ASP A 103 8.96 -6.48 -0.57
C ASP A 103 8.57 -7.18 -1.89
N ARG A 104 8.86 -6.47 -2.99
CA ARG A 104 8.63 -6.96 -4.36
C ARG A 104 9.58 -8.07 -4.80
N ASP A 105 10.67 -8.31 -4.07
CA ASP A 105 11.67 -9.35 -4.34
C ASP A 105 11.53 -10.57 -3.43
N GLU A 106 10.28 -10.91 -3.10
CA GLU A 106 9.83 -12.12 -2.39
C GLU A 106 10.20 -12.18 -0.91
N LYS A 107 10.83 -11.15 -0.34
CA LYS A 107 11.35 -11.20 1.03
C LYS A 107 10.37 -10.58 2.01
N ILE A 108 10.28 -11.20 3.18
CA ILE A 108 9.76 -10.56 4.38
C ILE A 108 10.92 -10.43 5.35
N ARG A 109 11.31 -9.20 5.64
CA ARG A 109 12.34 -8.89 6.64
C ARG A 109 11.69 -8.75 8.01
N VAL A 110 12.24 -9.44 9.00
CA VAL A 110 11.84 -9.31 10.41
C VAL A 110 12.94 -8.54 11.13
N SER A 111 12.64 -7.32 11.58
CA SER A 111 13.55 -6.49 12.37
C SER A 111 13.01 -6.34 13.78
N ARG A 112 13.87 -6.17 14.78
CA ARG A 112 13.40 -5.81 16.13
C ARG A 112 12.77 -4.42 16.11
N TYR A 113 11.81 -4.16 16.98
CA TYR A 113 11.19 -2.85 17.11
C TYR A 113 11.24 -2.42 18.59
N PRO A 114 11.68 -1.18 18.90
CA PRO A 114 12.03 -0.10 17.98
C PRO A 114 13.46 -0.15 17.41
N GLN A 115 14.33 -1.07 17.85
CA GLN A 115 15.72 -1.19 17.36
C GLN A 115 15.80 -1.90 15.99
N ALA A 116 15.20 -1.29 14.96
CA ALA A 116 15.04 -1.88 13.62
C ALA A 116 16.33 -2.08 12.82
N PHE A 117 17.45 -1.55 13.32
CA PHE A 117 18.78 -1.89 12.82
C PHE A 117 19.17 -3.35 13.12
N VAL A 118 18.55 -4.00 14.12
CA VAL A 118 18.76 -5.42 14.42
C VAL A 118 17.82 -6.28 13.59
N ILE A 119 18.39 -7.02 12.65
CA ILE A 119 17.67 -8.05 11.88
C ILE A 119 17.48 -9.26 12.78
N GLN A 120 16.24 -9.66 12.97
CA GLN A 120 15.93 -10.92 13.65
C GLN A 120 16.05 -12.10 12.67
N SER A 121 15.39 -12.01 11.53
CA SER A 121 15.36 -13.08 10.53
C SER A 121 14.87 -12.56 9.16
N PHE A 122 14.90 -13.45 8.17
CA PHE A 122 14.18 -13.29 6.91
C PHE A 122 13.29 -14.50 6.69
N CYS A 123 12.02 -14.26 6.38
CA CYS A 123 11.13 -15.31 5.91
C CYS A 123 11.30 -15.47 4.39
N LEU A 124 11.85 -16.61 3.97
CA LEU A 124 12.13 -16.94 2.57
C LEU A 124 11.29 -18.15 2.17
N GLY A 125 10.59 -18.06 1.04
CA GLY A 125 9.77 -19.17 0.53
C GLY A 125 8.77 -18.77 -0.56
N HIS A 126 8.35 -17.50 -0.58
CA HIS A 126 7.53 -16.98 -1.68
C HIS A 126 8.29 -17.05 -3.02
N ALA A 127 7.57 -17.38 -4.09
CA ALA A 127 8.12 -17.49 -5.45
C ALA A 127 7.89 -16.23 -6.31
N ALA A 128 7.13 -15.27 -5.77
CA ALA A 128 6.93 -13.94 -6.35
C ALA A 128 6.73 -12.89 -5.24
N TYR A 129 6.49 -11.63 -5.62
CA TYR A 129 6.36 -10.51 -4.69
C TYR A 129 5.37 -10.79 -3.55
N VAL A 130 5.62 -10.23 -2.36
CA VAL A 130 4.73 -10.37 -1.20
C VAL A 130 3.91 -9.09 -1.06
N SER A 131 2.59 -9.15 -1.28
CA SER A 131 1.75 -7.96 -1.33
C SER A 131 0.99 -7.65 -0.04
N SER A 132 0.84 -8.64 0.85
CA SER A 132 0.08 -8.46 2.08
C SER A 132 0.65 -9.26 3.23
N LEU A 133 0.67 -8.64 4.40
CA LEU A 133 0.93 -9.26 5.69
C LEU A 133 -0.36 -9.22 6.53
N ALA A 134 -0.62 -10.27 7.31
CA ALA A 134 -1.68 -10.27 8.32
C ALA A 134 -1.22 -11.05 9.56
N GLN A 135 -1.86 -10.79 10.70
CA GLN A 135 -1.51 -11.46 11.96
C GLN A 135 -2.75 -11.76 12.80
N ASN A 136 -2.69 -12.86 13.54
CA ASN A 136 -3.66 -13.18 14.59
C ASN A 136 -2.93 -13.73 15.82
N GLY A 137 -2.91 -12.96 16.90
CA GLY A 137 -2.07 -13.27 18.06
C GLY A 137 -0.59 -13.27 17.70
N SER A 138 0.11 -14.38 17.93
CA SER A 138 1.51 -14.59 17.55
C SER A 138 1.70 -15.13 16.13
N ARG A 139 0.62 -15.55 15.46
CA ARG A 139 0.69 -16.13 14.11
C ARG A 139 0.78 -15.02 13.07
N VAL A 140 1.73 -15.15 12.15
CA VAL A 140 1.96 -14.19 11.06
C VAL A 140 1.76 -14.91 9.74
N PHE A 141 1.01 -14.26 8.85
CA PHE A 141 0.67 -14.78 7.54
C PHE A 141 1.04 -13.79 6.45
N SER A 142 1.29 -14.31 5.25
CA SER A 142 1.55 -13.49 4.07
C SER A 142 0.96 -14.10 2.81
N CYS A 143 0.72 -13.25 1.81
CA CYS A 143 0.35 -13.69 0.47
C CYS A 143 0.91 -12.74 -0.61
N GLY A 144 0.88 -13.19 -1.86
CA GLY A 144 1.32 -12.35 -2.97
C GLY A 144 1.23 -12.99 -4.35
N GLY A 145 2.22 -12.68 -5.19
CA GLY A 145 2.21 -12.97 -6.62
C GLY A 145 2.26 -14.45 -7.02
N ASP A 146 2.60 -15.33 -6.08
CA ASP A 146 2.68 -16.78 -6.31
C ASP A 146 1.35 -17.51 -6.12
N GLY A 147 0.32 -16.80 -5.62
CA GLY A 147 -1.00 -17.37 -5.42
C GLY A 147 -1.13 -18.22 -4.15
N VAL A 148 -0.15 -18.13 -3.23
CA VAL A 148 -0.06 -18.97 -2.02
C VAL A 148 -0.13 -18.11 -0.76
N VAL A 149 -0.78 -18.63 0.28
CA VAL A 149 -0.74 -18.06 1.63
C VAL A 149 0.27 -18.84 2.46
N HIS A 150 1.20 -18.15 3.11
CA HIS A 150 2.16 -18.76 4.05
C HIS A 150 1.85 -18.38 5.50
N GLU A 151 2.17 -19.28 6.42
CA GLU A 151 2.31 -19.01 7.85
C GLU A 151 3.79 -19.12 8.25
N TRP A 152 4.23 -18.22 9.14
CA TRP A 152 5.65 -18.06 9.48
C TRP A 152 5.95 -18.17 10.97
N ASP A 153 7.04 -18.84 11.28
CA ASP A 153 7.83 -18.59 12.48
C ASP A 153 8.78 -17.43 12.18
N ILE A 154 8.37 -16.23 12.58
CA ILE A 154 9.15 -15.01 12.34
C ILE A 154 10.43 -14.93 13.17
N GLN A 155 10.56 -15.69 14.26
CA GLN A 155 11.78 -15.64 15.09
C GLN A 155 12.93 -16.34 14.39
N ASN A 156 12.63 -17.46 13.72
CA ASN A 156 13.60 -18.28 12.99
C ASN A 156 13.55 -18.08 11.47
N GLY A 157 12.56 -17.35 10.95
CA GLY A 157 12.39 -17.12 9.51
C GLY A 157 11.88 -18.33 8.73
N GLN A 158 11.24 -19.29 9.39
CA GLN A 158 10.83 -20.57 8.79
C GLN A 158 9.35 -20.56 8.42
N SER A 159 9.01 -21.18 7.28
CA SER A 159 7.61 -21.42 6.93
C SER A 159 7.07 -22.58 7.77
N ILE A 160 5.99 -22.32 8.51
CA ILE A 160 5.29 -23.33 9.32
C ILE A 160 4.33 -24.14 8.45
N ALA A 161 3.56 -23.44 7.62
CA ALA A 161 2.58 -24.01 6.71
C ALA A 161 2.40 -23.10 5.49
N HIS A 162 1.84 -23.67 4.43
CA HIS A 162 1.41 -22.92 3.25
C HIS A 162 0.17 -23.56 2.64
N SER A 163 -0.66 -22.75 1.98
CA SER A 163 -1.81 -23.25 1.21
C SER A 163 -1.35 -23.89 -0.10
N VAL A 164 -2.26 -24.60 -0.77
CA VAL A 164 -2.11 -24.83 -2.21
C VAL A 164 -2.26 -23.50 -2.96
N LYS A 165 -1.81 -23.44 -4.21
CA LYS A 165 -2.06 -22.29 -5.08
C LYS A 165 -3.58 -22.11 -5.25
N LEU A 166 -4.12 -20.95 -4.85
CA LEU A 166 -5.56 -20.73 -4.72
C LEU A 166 -6.25 -20.31 -6.02
N GLY A 167 -5.48 -19.89 -7.03
CA GLY A 167 -5.98 -19.53 -8.35
C GLY A 167 -4.83 -19.10 -9.26
N ASP A 168 -5.14 -18.72 -10.50
CA ASP A 168 -4.11 -18.28 -11.47
C ASP A 168 -3.72 -16.81 -11.31
N GLU A 169 -4.59 -16.00 -10.69
CA GLU A 169 -4.32 -14.60 -10.37
C GLU A 169 -3.49 -14.47 -9.09
N PRO A 170 -2.65 -13.43 -8.97
CA PRO A 170 -1.91 -13.16 -7.75
C PRO A 170 -2.85 -12.86 -6.59
N LEU A 171 -2.47 -13.29 -5.39
CA LEU A 171 -3.17 -12.85 -4.18
C LEU A 171 -2.78 -11.40 -3.91
N ARG A 172 -3.79 -10.55 -3.72
CA ARG A 172 -3.63 -9.10 -3.55
C ARG A 172 -3.56 -8.71 -2.09
N LYS A 173 -4.55 -9.14 -1.31
CA LYS A 173 -4.71 -8.76 0.10
C LYS A 173 -5.16 -9.96 0.93
N LEU A 174 -4.70 -9.98 2.16
CA LEU A 174 -5.04 -10.96 3.19
C LEU A 174 -5.70 -10.23 4.37
N CYS A 175 -6.76 -10.81 4.92
CA CYS A 175 -7.34 -10.37 6.19
C CYS A 175 -7.75 -11.58 7.02
N ILE A 176 -7.78 -11.39 8.35
CA ILE A 176 -8.07 -12.47 9.29
C ILE A 176 -9.22 -12.03 10.17
N SER A 177 -10.24 -12.87 10.26
CA SER A 177 -11.28 -12.75 11.27
C SER A 177 -10.90 -13.54 12.51
N PRO A 178 -10.88 -12.92 13.69
CA PRO A 178 -10.48 -13.58 14.93
C PRO A 178 -11.50 -14.63 15.41
N MET A 179 -12.74 -14.66 14.87
CA MET A 179 -13.74 -15.71 15.09
C MET A 179 -14.82 -15.66 14.00
N VAL A 180 -14.99 -16.75 13.23
CA VAL A 180 -16.06 -16.86 12.21
C VAL A 180 -17.21 -17.78 12.65
N SER A 181 -16.94 -18.80 13.46
CA SER A 181 -17.97 -19.73 13.96
C SER A 181 -17.56 -20.37 15.30
N LYS A 182 -18.49 -21.04 15.99
CA LYS A 182 -18.22 -21.72 17.28
C LYS A 182 -17.18 -22.85 17.19
N SER A 183 -16.91 -23.38 15.99
CA SER A 183 -15.99 -24.49 15.75
C SER A 183 -14.63 -24.06 15.22
N GLU A 184 -14.50 -22.85 14.69
CA GLU A 184 -13.26 -22.36 14.08
C GLU A 184 -12.64 -21.25 14.90
N SER A 185 -11.36 -21.38 15.21
CA SER A 185 -10.63 -20.38 15.99
C SER A 185 -10.28 -19.12 15.19
N ILE A 186 -10.14 -19.22 13.85
CA ILE A 186 -9.89 -18.09 12.96
C ILE A 186 -10.45 -18.37 11.56
N GLY A 187 -10.83 -17.32 10.84
CA GLY A 187 -11.08 -17.37 9.40
C GLY A 187 -10.07 -16.53 8.63
N ILE A 188 -9.37 -17.14 7.68
CA ILE A 188 -8.37 -16.45 6.87
C ILE A 188 -8.98 -16.21 5.48
N PHE A 189 -8.97 -14.96 5.03
CA PHE A 189 -9.53 -14.55 3.75
C PHE A 189 -8.47 -13.91 2.87
N ALA A 190 -8.35 -14.38 1.64
CA ALA A 190 -7.46 -13.83 0.64
C ALA A 190 -8.24 -13.46 -0.63
N ILE A 191 -7.84 -12.40 -1.31
CA ILE A 191 -8.42 -12.00 -2.59
C ILE A 191 -7.44 -12.17 -3.75
N GLY A 192 -7.92 -12.70 -4.87
CA GLY A 192 -7.18 -12.79 -6.14
C GLY A 192 -8.11 -12.51 -7.31
N GLY A 193 -7.84 -11.45 -8.07
CA GLY A 193 -8.74 -10.95 -9.12
C GLY A 193 -10.13 -10.64 -8.57
N CYS A 194 -11.15 -11.33 -9.09
CA CYS A 194 -12.54 -11.26 -8.63
C CYS A 194 -12.92 -12.38 -7.65
N THR A 195 -11.96 -13.12 -7.08
CA THR A 195 -12.26 -14.28 -6.22
C THR A 195 -11.81 -14.03 -4.79
N ILE A 196 -12.69 -14.39 -3.84
CA ILE A 196 -12.44 -14.40 -2.41
C ILE A 196 -12.24 -15.84 -1.99
N PHE A 197 -11.09 -16.15 -1.42
CA PHE A 197 -10.75 -17.47 -0.89
C PHE A 197 -10.85 -17.44 0.63
N ARG A 198 -11.61 -18.38 1.20
CA ARG A 198 -11.67 -18.64 2.63
C ARG A 198 -10.84 -19.88 2.94
N LEU A 199 -9.92 -19.75 3.87
CA LEU A 199 -9.05 -20.81 4.36
C LEU A 199 -9.38 -21.12 5.83
N ASP A 200 -9.15 -22.37 6.22
CA ASP A 200 -9.18 -22.79 7.62
C ASP A 200 -7.90 -22.38 8.38
N ASP A 201 -7.83 -22.74 9.66
CA ASP A 201 -6.69 -22.48 10.54
C ASP A 201 -5.39 -23.18 10.11
N LYS A 202 -5.47 -24.16 9.20
CA LYS A 202 -4.35 -24.93 8.64
C LYS A 202 -4.06 -24.57 7.18
N LEU A 203 -4.59 -23.43 6.71
CA LEU A 203 -4.41 -22.93 5.34
C LEU A 203 -5.00 -23.84 4.25
N ARG A 204 -6.04 -24.62 4.56
CA ARG A 204 -6.78 -25.41 3.58
C ARG A 204 -7.94 -24.62 3.03
N LEU A 205 -8.12 -24.67 1.70
CA LEU A 205 -9.21 -23.98 1.02
C LEU A 205 -10.55 -24.58 1.44
N MET A 206 -11.37 -23.76 2.09
CA MET A 206 -12.72 -24.11 2.53
C MET A 206 -13.76 -23.72 1.49
N LYS A 207 -13.66 -22.49 0.98
CA LYS A 207 -14.62 -21.94 0.02
C LYS A 207 -13.98 -20.88 -0.87
N SER A 208 -14.46 -20.79 -2.11
CA SER A 208 -14.17 -19.70 -3.02
C SER A 208 -15.47 -19.02 -3.45
N VAL A 209 -15.54 -17.69 -3.34
CA VAL A 209 -16.69 -16.89 -3.78
C VAL A 209 -16.22 -15.94 -4.87
N LYS A 210 -16.89 -15.95 -6.02
CA LYS A 210 -16.58 -15.06 -7.13
C LYS A 210 -17.44 -13.80 -7.04
N ALA A 211 -16.79 -12.66 -6.89
CA ALA A 211 -17.36 -11.32 -6.96
C ALA A 211 -17.67 -10.93 -8.41
N THR A 212 -18.47 -9.87 -8.57
CA THR A 212 -18.86 -9.36 -9.89
C THR A 212 -17.73 -8.63 -10.59
N ASN A 213 -16.86 -7.97 -9.83
CA ASN A 213 -15.77 -7.14 -10.32
C ASN A 213 -14.44 -7.50 -9.65
N GLU A 214 -13.34 -7.00 -10.21
CA GLU A 214 -12.03 -7.12 -9.58
C GLU A 214 -12.01 -6.44 -8.22
N ILE A 215 -11.49 -7.16 -7.24
CA ILE A 215 -11.47 -6.71 -5.84
C ILE A 215 -10.15 -6.00 -5.59
N VAL A 216 -10.26 -4.76 -5.10
CA VAL A 216 -9.15 -3.87 -4.78
C VAL A 216 -8.73 -4.03 -3.32
N ASP A 217 -9.68 -4.19 -2.41
CA ASP A 217 -9.39 -4.36 -0.99
C ASP A 217 -10.45 -5.23 -0.30
N ILE A 218 -10.06 -5.79 0.84
CA ILE A 218 -10.90 -6.67 1.66
C ILE A 218 -10.69 -6.37 3.13
N THR A 219 -11.78 -6.31 3.88
CA THR A 219 -11.75 -6.26 5.35
C THR A 219 -12.81 -7.19 5.91
N VAL A 220 -12.66 -7.59 7.16
CA VAL A 220 -13.67 -8.39 7.86
C VAL A 220 -14.08 -7.66 9.12
N GLN A 221 -15.38 -7.57 9.32
CA GLN A 221 -15.98 -7.09 10.54
C GLN A 221 -16.94 -8.16 11.06
N GLU A 222 -16.62 -8.70 12.24
CA GLU A 222 -17.38 -9.80 12.84
C GLU A 222 -17.48 -11.00 11.88
N ASN A 223 -18.68 -11.26 11.35
CA ASN A 223 -18.99 -12.35 10.41
C ASN A 223 -19.25 -11.85 8.98
N GLU A 224 -19.03 -10.56 8.70
CA GLU A 224 -19.20 -9.97 7.36
C GLU A 224 -17.85 -9.60 6.76
N VAL A 225 -17.57 -10.19 5.60
CA VAL A 225 -16.44 -9.85 4.74
C VAL A 225 -16.88 -8.72 3.82
N ILE A 226 -16.21 -7.58 3.91
CA ILE A 226 -16.47 -6.40 3.08
C ILE A 226 -15.40 -6.35 2.01
N THR A 227 -15.83 -6.32 0.76
CA THR A 227 -14.95 -6.21 -0.40
C THR A 227 -15.18 -4.91 -1.13
N LEU A 228 -14.09 -4.31 -1.60
CA LEU A 228 -14.10 -3.05 -2.33
C LEU A 228 -13.65 -3.30 -3.76
N SER A 229 -14.40 -2.78 -4.73
CA SER A 229 -14.05 -2.78 -6.15
C SER A 229 -14.21 -1.36 -6.72
N ASN A 230 -13.70 -1.13 -7.94
CA ASN A 230 -13.92 0.15 -8.63
C ASN A 230 -15.39 0.40 -9.00
N ALA A 231 -16.24 -0.64 -8.96
CA ALA A 231 -17.66 -0.56 -9.27
C ALA A 231 -18.55 -0.40 -8.02
N GLY A 232 -17.99 -0.63 -6.81
CA GLY A 232 -18.76 -0.54 -5.57
C GLY A 232 -18.26 -1.46 -4.46
N VAL A 233 -19.09 -1.58 -3.43
CA VAL A 233 -18.81 -2.37 -2.22
C VAL A 233 -19.73 -3.59 -2.19
N GLN A 234 -19.17 -4.78 -1.95
CA GLN A 234 -19.94 -6.01 -1.77
C GLN A 234 -19.71 -6.59 -0.38
N LEU A 235 -20.78 -7.08 0.23
CA LEU A 235 -20.78 -7.74 1.53
C LEU A 235 -20.95 -9.23 1.30
N VAL A 236 -20.04 -10.02 1.86
CA VAL A 236 -20.02 -11.47 1.77
C VAL A 236 -20.11 -12.05 3.18
N LYS A 237 -21.11 -12.88 3.44
CA LYS A 237 -21.18 -13.59 4.72
C LYS A 237 -20.02 -14.57 4.84
N ALA A 238 -19.24 -14.49 5.91
CA ALA A 238 -18.03 -15.30 6.08
C ALA A 238 -18.34 -16.80 6.14
N ASP A 239 -19.47 -17.19 6.75
CA ASP A 239 -19.93 -18.56 6.93
C ASP A 239 -20.56 -19.15 5.65
N THR A 240 -21.59 -18.49 5.12
CA THR A 240 -22.36 -19.00 3.99
C THR A 240 -21.77 -18.62 2.64
N GLY A 241 -20.92 -17.60 2.55
CA GLY A 241 -20.44 -17.05 1.30
C GLY A 241 -21.51 -16.33 0.49
N ASP A 242 -22.67 -16.01 1.08
CA ASP A 242 -23.73 -15.26 0.41
C ASP A 242 -23.25 -13.85 0.10
N LEU A 243 -23.43 -13.44 -1.14
CA LEU A 243 -22.96 -12.16 -1.66
C LEU A 243 -24.14 -11.21 -1.84
N ARG A 244 -23.98 -9.96 -1.37
CA ARG A 244 -24.93 -8.86 -1.59
C ARG A 244 -24.18 -7.57 -1.89
N ASP A 245 -24.73 -6.76 -2.78
CA ASP A 245 -24.21 -5.41 -3.02
C ASP A 245 -24.63 -4.46 -1.90
N ALA A 246 -23.72 -3.60 -1.46
CA ALA A 246 -24.02 -2.54 -0.51
C ALA A 246 -24.45 -1.26 -1.25
N THR A 247 -25.47 -0.59 -0.72
CA THR A 247 -25.88 0.73 -1.23
C THR A 247 -24.83 1.76 -0.82
N ILE A 248 -24.20 2.41 -1.81
CA ILE A 248 -23.20 3.45 -1.61
C ILE A 248 -23.70 4.82 -2.09
N THR A 249 -23.11 5.89 -1.58
CA THR A 249 -23.40 7.25 -2.05
C THR A 249 -22.82 7.49 -3.44
N ASN A 250 -23.41 8.44 -4.18
CA ASN A 250 -22.90 8.83 -5.50
C ASN A 250 -21.46 9.32 -5.43
N ASP A 251 -21.12 10.14 -4.43
CA ASP A 251 -19.76 10.64 -4.23
C ASP A 251 -18.73 9.51 -4.06
N LEU A 252 -19.10 8.44 -3.34
CA LEU A 252 -18.23 7.27 -3.18
C LEU A 252 -18.10 6.49 -4.49
N SER A 253 -19.20 6.34 -5.24
CA SER A 253 -19.20 5.68 -6.55
C SER A 253 -18.29 6.38 -7.56
N GLU A 254 -18.35 7.72 -7.62
CA GLU A 254 -17.48 8.54 -8.47
C GLU A 254 -16.01 8.40 -8.05
N ALA A 255 -15.73 8.43 -6.74
CA ALA A 255 -14.37 8.26 -6.23
C ALA A 255 -13.78 6.89 -6.55
N LEU A 256 -14.57 5.81 -6.46
CA LEU A 256 -14.15 4.45 -6.81
C LEU A 256 -13.90 4.31 -8.31
N THR A 257 -14.76 4.88 -9.14
CA THR A 257 -14.60 4.83 -10.61
C THR A 257 -13.34 5.59 -11.07
N ALA A 258 -12.96 6.66 -10.37
CA ALA A 258 -11.77 7.44 -10.67
C ALA A 258 -10.46 6.79 -10.17
N ALA A 259 -10.54 5.81 -9.28
CA ALA A 259 -9.37 5.18 -8.68
C ALA A 259 -8.57 4.38 -9.72
N ARG A 260 -7.25 4.57 -9.73
CA ARG A 260 -6.33 3.77 -10.57
C ARG A 260 -5.69 2.69 -9.73
N ASP A 261 -5.74 1.47 -10.24
CA ASP A 261 -5.15 0.33 -9.58
C ASP A 261 -3.65 0.19 -9.92
N PRO A 262 -2.75 0.25 -8.91
CA PRO A 262 -1.32 0.13 -9.15
C PRO A 262 -0.80 -1.32 -9.29
N ILE A 263 -1.64 -2.36 -9.15
CA ILE A 263 -1.17 -3.76 -9.03
C ILE A 263 -0.30 -4.24 -10.19
N SER A 264 -0.58 -3.76 -11.41
CA SER A 264 0.18 -4.12 -12.61
C SER A 264 1.68 -3.79 -12.51
N ASN A 265 2.08 -2.91 -11.59
CA ASN A 265 3.47 -2.54 -11.39
C ASN A 265 4.28 -3.55 -10.56
N TYR A 266 3.63 -4.54 -9.93
CA TYR A 266 4.32 -5.47 -9.02
C TYR A 266 4.99 -6.63 -9.76
N PHE A 267 4.45 -7.05 -10.90
CA PHE A 267 5.08 -8.08 -11.72
C PHE A 267 6.47 -7.64 -12.20
N LYS A 268 7.45 -8.53 -12.04
CA LYS A 268 8.77 -8.34 -12.64
C LYS A 268 8.65 -8.59 -14.14
N ASN A 269 8.87 -7.57 -14.96
CA ASN A 269 9.14 -7.79 -16.37
C ASN A 269 10.57 -8.36 -16.48
N VAL A 270 10.71 -9.68 -16.35
CA VAL A 270 12.00 -10.38 -16.55
C VAL A 270 12.23 -10.68 -18.03
N THR A 271 11.57 -9.94 -18.94
CA THR A 271 11.89 -10.00 -20.36
C THR A 271 13.28 -9.40 -20.55
N HIS A 272 14.16 -10.12 -21.25
CA HIS A 272 15.52 -9.69 -21.59
C HIS A 272 15.59 -8.43 -22.48
N GLN A 273 14.49 -7.68 -22.64
CA GLN A 273 14.39 -6.39 -23.33
C GLN A 273 14.46 -5.17 -22.39
N ASN A 274 14.94 -5.32 -21.15
CA ASN A 274 15.08 -4.20 -20.21
C ASN A 274 15.72 -2.94 -20.81
N MET A 275 16.71 -3.08 -21.70
CA MET A 275 17.30 -1.96 -22.42
C MET A 275 16.32 -1.31 -23.41
N VAL A 276 15.59 -2.08 -24.20
CA VAL A 276 14.65 -1.57 -25.21
C VAL A 276 13.51 -0.82 -24.53
N ASP A 277 12.92 -1.39 -23.48
CA ASP A 277 11.86 -0.76 -22.70
C ASP A 277 12.35 0.46 -21.92
N TYR A 278 13.60 0.45 -21.47
CA TYR A 278 14.23 1.63 -20.88
C TYR A 278 14.38 2.75 -21.91
N PHE A 279 14.91 2.46 -23.11
CA PHE A 279 15.09 3.45 -24.16
C PHE A 279 13.74 4.02 -24.63
N LYS A 280 12.70 3.19 -24.73
CA LYS A 280 11.34 3.64 -25.05
C LYS A 280 10.79 4.60 -23.99
N ARG A 281 10.81 4.22 -22.71
CA ARG A 281 10.39 5.08 -21.59
C ARG A 281 11.20 6.36 -21.49
N LYS A 282 12.51 6.30 -21.78
CA LYS A 282 13.39 7.47 -21.80
C LYS A 282 13.04 8.42 -22.94
N ALA A 283 12.75 7.91 -24.13
CA ALA A 283 12.32 8.72 -25.28
C ALA A 283 10.99 9.43 -24.99
N GLU A 284 9.99 8.70 -24.49
CA GLU A 284 8.68 9.26 -24.09
C GLU A 284 8.84 10.37 -23.03
N LYS A 285 9.70 10.15 -22.03
CA LYS A 285 9.96 11.15 -20.99
C LYS A 285 10.65 12.39 -21.54
N ILE A 286 11.56 12.25 -22.51
CA ILE A 286 12.21 13.37 -23.20
C ILE A 286 11.21 14.15 -24.04
N GLU A 287 10.32 13.48 -24.77
CA GLU A 287 9.25 14.12 -25.54
C GLU A 287 8.32 14.92 -24.62
N HIS A 288 7.84 14.32 -23.54
CA HIS A 288 6.99 15.01 -22.57
C HIS A 288 7.68 16.23 -21.93
N MET A 289 8.99 16.16 -21.68
CA MET A 289 9.77 17.31 -21.23
C MET A 289 9.85 18.42 -22.30
N ARG A 290 10.07 18.05 -23.57
CA ARG A 290 10.10 19.00 -24.70
C ARG A 290 8.74 19.67 -24.91
N GLU A 291 7.65 18.90 -24.83
CA GLU A 291 6.29 19.43 -24.91
C GLU A 291 6.01 20.44 -23.79
N ASN A 292 6.40 20.11 -22.56
CA ASN A 292 6.25 21.03 -21.42
C ASN A 292 7.10 22.29 -21.58
N GLN A 293 8.33 22.20 -22.12
CA GLN A 293 9.13 23.38 -22.43
C GLN A 293 8.49 24.25 -23.52
N ASN A 294 7.94 23.63 -24.56
CA ASN A 294 7.22 24.34 -25.63
C ASN A 294 5.95 25.03 -25.11
N ARG A 295 5.18 24.37 -24.23
CA ARG A 295 4.03 24.99 -23.54
C ARG A 295 4.45 26.21 -22.73
N LYS A 296 5.55 26.12 -21.96
CA LYS A 296 6.10 27.25 -21.19
C LYS A 296 6.56 28.40 -22.09
N ARG A 297 7.20 28.12 -23.23
CA ARG A 297 7.63 29.13 -24.21
C ARG A 297 6.43 29.87 -24.83
N LYS A 298 5.42 29.14 -25.30
CA LYS A 298 4.18 29.72 -25.84
C LYS A 298 3.47 30.62 -24.83
N ALA A 299 3.35 30.17 -23.58
CA ALA A 299 2.75 30.97 -22.51
C ALA A 299 3.53 32.27 -22.23
N LYS A 300 4.87 32.22 -22.27
CA LYS A 300 5.73 33.41 -22.11
C LYS A 300 5.57 34.41 -23.26
N GLU A 301 5.46 33.93 -24.50
CA GLU A 301 5.22 34.79 -25.66
C GLU A 301 3.84 35.46 -25.61
N LEU A 302 2.80 34.71 -25.20
CA LEU A 302 1.45 35.25 -25.03
C LEU A 302 1.44 36.40 -24.02
N ARG A 303 2.03 36.19 -22.84
CA ARG A 303 2.17 37.24 -21.80
C ARG A 303 2.93 38.46 -22.30
N ARG A 304 3.97 38.27 -23.13
CA ARG A 304 4.74 39.39 -23.70
C ARG A 304 3.94 40.17 -24.74
N ARG A 305 3.07 39.50 -25.51
CA ARG A 305 2.14 40.17 -26.44
C ARG A 305 1.06 40.94 -25.71
N GLU A 306 0.48 40.37 -24.66
CA GLU A 306 -0.51 41.05 -23.80
C GLU A 306 0.10 42.28 -23.11
N ALA A 307 1.29 42.15 -22.51
CA ALA A 307 1.99 43.28 -21.91
C ALA A 307 2.31 44.40 -22.91
N LYS A 308 2.70 44.06 -24.15
CA LYS A 308 2.88 45.04 -25.22
C LYS A 308 1.58 45.71 -25.62
N LYS A 309 0.46 44.98 -25.62
CA LYS A 309 -0.86 45.52 -25.94
C LYS A 309 -1.32 46.51 -24.88
N VAL A 310 -1.21 46.15 -23.60
CA VAL A 310 -1.50 47.01 -22.44
C VAL A 310 -0.62 48.27 -22.45
N ALA A 311 0.68 48.13 -22.70
CA ALA A 311 1.58 49.29 -22.79
C ALA A 311 1.24 50.24 -23.95
N LYS A 312 0.73 49.69 -25.06
CA LYS A 312 0.32 50.48 -26.23
C LYS A 312 -1.03 51.19 -26.01
N GLU A 313 -1.95 50.56 -25.28
CA GLU A 313 -3.21 51.17 -24.85
C GLU A 313 -2.97 52.27 -23.80
N ALA A 314 -2.06 52.05 -22.85
CA ALA A 314 -1.68 53.05 -21.85
C ALA A 314 -0.95 54.28 -22.44
N ALA A 315 -0.24 54.11 -23.56
CA ALA A 315 0.39 55.22 -24.28
C ALA A 315 -0.56 55.97 -25.23
N ALA A 316 -1.79 55.48 -25.41
CA ALA A 316 -2.83 56.09 -26.23
C ALA A 316 -3.87 56.89 -25.41
N CYS A 317 -3.81 56.81 -24.08
CA CYS A 317 -4.49 57.70 -23.13
C CYS A 317 -3.57 58.86 -22.74
#